data_AF-A0A8H5AEL0-F1
#
_entry.id   AF-A0A8H5AEL0-F1
#
_cell.length_a   1.000
_cell.length_b   1.000
_cell.length_c   1.000
_cell.angle_alpha   90.00
_cell.angle_beta   90.00
_cell.angle_gamma   90.00
#
_symmetry.space_group_name_H-M   'P 1'
#
loop_
_entity.id
_entity.type
_entity.pdbx_description
1 polymer ?
#
loop_
_entity_poly.entity_id
_entity_poly.type
_entity_poly.pdbx_seq_one_letter_code
_entity_poly.pdbx_strand_id
1 'polypeptide(L)'
;MAEDIIADEEPSYIDYETFLDPDFSPASFANTLVVSTNNPNDTPLDLSTPLSRVLFDAQEIDSHIDVLTTRSAVPLLNYTQEQTQASKKIVGELDGQIQSLNDSYRQLEKEVIDKHAEADEVRLVALRLWETLKLGRSVGRCLQLGRQLEVQHSELDSGTGKEDHRAL
;
A
#
# COMPACT_ATOMS: atom_id res chain seq x y z
N MET A 1 15.62 14.69 29.98
CA MET A 1 14.92 14.81 31.26
C MET A 1 14.01 13.59 31.34
N ALA A 2 14.61 12.45 31.69
CA ALA A 2 13.92 11.19 31.90
C ALA A 2 14.10 10.95 33.40
N GLU A 3 13.11 11.39 34.17
CA GLU A 3 13.08 11.15 35.60
C GLU A 3 12.60 9.72 35.83
N ASP A 4 13.43 8.99 36.58
CA ASP A 4 13.20 7.69 37.17
C ASP A 4 11.74 7.52 37.61
N ILE A 5 11.02 6.63 36.92
CA ILE A 5 9.91 5.89 37.52
C ILE A 5 10.55 4.66 38.17
N ILE A 6 11.35 4.88 39.21
CA ILE A 6 11.54 3.84 40.21
C ILE A 6 10.25 3.90 41.02
N ALA A 7 9.27 3.09 40.61
CA ALA A 7 8.20 2.75 41.53
C ALA A 7 8.88 2.23 42.79
N ASP A 8 8.56 2.83 43.93
CA ASP A 8 8.90 2.27 45.23
C ASP A 8 8.41 0.82 45.25
N GLU A 9 9.30 -0.12 44.92
CA GLU A 9 9.13 -1.54 45.26
C GLU A 9 9.29 -1.60 46.78
N GLU A 10 8.23 -1.19 47.49
CA GLU A 10 7.97 -1.74 48.81
C GLU A 10 8.15 -3.26 48.68
N PRO A 11 8.95 -3.90 49.54
CA PRO A 11 9.19 -5.33 49.44
C PRO A 11 7.85 -6.03 49.60
N SER A 12 7.25 -6.41 48.46
CA SER A 12 5.95 -7.05 48.46
C SER A 12 6.10 -8.38 49.15
N TYR A 13 5.22 -8.60 50.13
CA TYR A 13 5.17 -9.86 50.87
C TYR A 13 4.77 -11.03 49.94
N ILE A 14 4.23 -10.73 48.76
CA ILE A 14 3.81 -11.67 47.74
C ILE A 14 4.95 -11.96 46.76
N ASP A 15 5.24 -13.24 46.58
CA ASP A 15 6.16 -13.71 45.55
C ASP A 15 5.45 -13.73 44.17
N TYR A 16 5.43 -12.58 43.49
CA TYR A 16 4.79 -12.43 42.18
C TYR A 16 5.44 -13.28 41.08
N GLU A 17 6.73 -13.60 41.20
CA GLU A 17 7.44 -14.43 40.23
C GLU A 17 6.83 -15.84 40.15
N THR A 18 6.48 -16.41 41.30
CA THR A 18 5.81 -17.72 41.37
C THR A 18 4.40 -17.69 40.75
N PHE A 19 3.67 -16.57 40.85
CA PHE A 19 2.31 -16.45 40.30
C PHE A 19 2.27 -16.10 38.80
N LEU A 20 3.34 -15.49 38.28
CA LEU A 20 3.46 -15.11 36.87
C LEU A 20 4.17 -16.17 36.02
N ASP A 21 4.70 -17.23 36.63
CA ASP A 21 5.34 -18.35 35.93
C ASP A 21 4.32 -19.08 35.00
N PRO A 22 4.64 -19.28 33.70
CA PRO A 22 3.77 -19.98 32.77
C PRO A 22 3.42 -21.43 33.16
N ASP A 23 4.22 -22.07 34.02
CA ASP A 23 3.98 -23.44 34.52
C ASP A 23 3.25 -23.46 35.88
N PHE A 24 2.76 -22.31 36.37
CA PHE A 24 2.06 -22.22 37.64
C PHE A 24 0.82 -23.13 37.66
N SER A 25 0.78 -24.05 38.62
CA SER A 25 -0.41 -24.88 38.88
C SER A 25 -0.92 -24.69 40.31
N PRO A 26 -2.20 -24.27 40.49
CA PRO A 26 -2.76 -23.98 41.82
C PRO A 26 -2.70 -25.17 42.78
N ALA A 27 -2.85 -26.38 42.25
CA ALA A 27 -2.81 -27.60 43.04
C ALA A 27 -1.41 -27.91 43.59
N SER A 28 -0.35 -27.66 42.80
CA SER A 28 1.03 -27.84 43.25
C SER A 28 1.40 -26.80 44.31
N PHE A 29 0.99 -25.55 44.10
CA PHE A 29 1.21 -24.46 45.05
C PHE A 29 0.52 -24.72 46.38
N ALA A 30 -0.77 -25.11 46.35
CA ALA A 30 -1.52 -25.45 47.55
C ALA A 30 -0.88 -26.62 48.32
N ASN A 31 -0.37 -27.64 47.61
CA ASN A 31 0.32 -28.77 48.22
C ASN A 31 1.64 -28.32 48.90
N THR A 32 2.46 -27.54 48.20
CA THR A 32 3.68 -26.96 48.77
C THR A 32 3.38 -26.10 50.00
N LEU A 33 2.29 -25.33 49.97
CA LEU A 33 1.88 -24.49 51.10
C LEU A 33 1.47 -25.33 52.32
N VAL A 34 0.66 -26.37 52.12
CA VAL A 34 0.23 -27.30 53.20
C VAL A 34 1.43 -28.04 53.79
N VAL A 35 2.36 -28.51 52.96
CA VAL A 35 3.57 -29.20 53.41
C VAL A 35 4.53 -28.24 54.14
N SER A 36 4.60 -26.97 53.73
CA SER A 36 5.45 -25.96 54.38
C SER A 36 4.92 -25.49 55.74
N THR A 37 3.60 -25.54 55.94
CA THR A 37 2.92 -25.04 57.16
C THR A 37 2.66 -26.13 58.20
N ASN A 38 2.66 -27.41 57.81
CA ASN A 38 2.36 -28.52 58.70
C ASN A 38 3.59 -29.40 59.00
N ASN A 39 3.74 -29.81 60.26
CA ASN A 39 4.73 -30.81 60.66
C ASN A 39 4.17 -32.22 60.39
N PRO A 40 4.94 -33.17 59.81
CA PRO A 40 4.47 -34.52 59.50
C PRO A 40 3.95 -35.34 60.70
N ASN A 41 4.17 -34.89 61.93
CA ASN A 41 3.72 -35.54 63.15
C ASN A 41 2.44 -34.93 63.76
N ASP A 42 1.91 -33.82 63.24
CA ASP A 42 0.71 -33.20 63.77
C ASP A 42 -0.56 -33.91 63.30
N THR A 43 -1.42 -34.29 64.26
CA THR A 43 -2.78 -34.80 64.02
C THR A 43 -3.73 -34.07 64.98
N PRO A 44 -4.70 -33.29 64.51
CA PRO A 44 -5.18 -33.13 63.13
C PRO A 44 -4.40 -32.11 62.29
N LEU A 45 -4.42 -32.31 60.96
CA LEU A 45 -3.84 -31.40 59.96
C LEU A 45 -4.48 -30.01 60.03
N ASP A 46 -3.67 -28.96 60.16
CA ASP A 46 -4.17 -27.59 60.17
C ASP A 46 -4.25 -27.02 58.74
N LEU A 47 -5.49 -26.82 58.28
CA LEU A 47 -5.79 -26.19 56.99
C LEU A 47 -6.16 -24.71 57.13
N SER A 48 -6.36 -24.23 58.35
CA SER A 48 -6.80 -22.85 58.59
C SER A 48 -5.68 -21.86 58.30
N THR A 49 -4.46 -22.17 58.72
CA THR A 49 -3.26 -21.36 58.46
C THR A 49 -2.97 -21.20 56.96
N PRO A 50 -2.81 -22.27 56.15
CA PRO A 50 -2.56 -22.14 54.71
C PRO A 50 -3.73 -21.47 53.97
N LEU A 51 -4.99 -21.72 54.35
CA LEU A 51 -6.14 -21.07 53.73
C LEU A 51 -6.14 -19.56 54.00
N SER A 52 -5.89 -19.16 55.25
CA SER A 52 -5.86 -17.73 55.61
C SER A 52 -4.78 -16.97 54.82
N ARG A 53 -3.60 -17.58 54.64
CA ARG A 53 -2.51 -17.01 53.85
C ARG A 53 -2.91 -16.78 52.39
N VAL A 54 -3.45 -17.79 51.71
CA VAL A 54 -3.88 -17.64 50.31
C VAL A 54 -4.97 -16.57 50.16
N LEU A 55 -5.86 -16.46 51.14
CA LEU A 55 -6.92 -15.47 51.14
C LEU A 55 -6.34 -14.05 51.27
N PHE A 56 -5.37 -13.84 52.16
CA PHE A 56 -4.66 -12.57 52.26
C PHE A 56 -3.89 -12.24 50.98
N ASP A 57 -3.17 -13.21 50.40
CA ASP A 57 -2.42 -13.02 49.15
C ASP A 57 -3.38 -12.59 48.01
N ALA A 58 -4.56 -13.22 47.90
CA ALA A 58 -5.56 -12.87 46.90
C ALA A 58 -6.16 -11.46 47.12
N GLN A 59 -6.45 -11.09 48.38
CA GLN A 59 -6.99 -9.77 48.72
C GLN A 59 -5.98 -8.65 48.44
N GLU A 60 -4.71 -8.90 48.70
CA GLU A 60 -3.64 -7.92 48.47
C GLU A 60 -3.39 -7.73 46.97
N ILE A 61 -3.41 -8.80 46.17
CA ILE A 61 -3.38 -8.71 44.69
C ILE A 61 -4.56 -7.87 44.18
N ASP A 62 -5.77 -8.16 44.64
CA ASP A 62 -6.98 -7.45 44.22
C ASP A 62 -6.91 -5.95 44.55
N SER A 63 -6.53 -5.62 45.79
CA SER A 63 -6.33 -4.23 46.21
C SER A 63 -5.24 -3.52 45.40
N HIS A 64 -4.15 -4.22 45.06
CA HIS A 64 -3.07 -3.64 44.27
C HIS A 64 -3.51 -3.36 42.83
N ILE A 65 -4.25 -4.30 42.21
CA ILE A 65 -4.84 -4.13 40.89
C ILE A 65 -5.82 -2.95 40.90
N ASP A 66 -6.67 -2.83 41.91
CA ASP A 66 -7.62 -1.73 42.03
C ASP A 66 -6.91 -0.37 42.17
N VAL A 67 -5.86 -0.29 42.99
CA VAL A 67 -5.08 0.95 43.16
C VAL A 67 -4.38 1.33 41.86
N LEU A 68 -3.71 0.37 41.20
CA LEU A 68 -3.05 0.61 39.93
C LEU A 68 -4.05 1.05 38.86
N THR A 69 -5.13 0.30 38.70
CA THR A 69 -6.17 0.58 37.69
C THR A 69 -6.80 1.95 37.92
N THR A 70 -7.13 2.29 39.16
CA THR A 70 -7.72 3.59 39.49
C THR A 70 -6.72 4.74 39.27
N ARG A 71 -5.44 4.54 39.62
CA ARG A 71 -4.39 5.56 39.48
C ARG A 71 -3.99 5.77 38.02
N SER A 72 -3.93 4.71 37.22
CA SER A 72 -3.47 4.76 35.83
C SER A 72 -4.60 4.84 34.80
N ALA A 73 -5.88 4.77 35.21
CA ALA A 73 -7.01 4.87 34.28
C ALA A 73 -6.97 6.14 33.42
N VAL A 74 -6.75 7.31 34.04
CA VAL A 74 -6.74 8.59 33.31
C VAL A 74 -5.55 8.69 32.34
N PRO A 75 -4.30 8.40 32.73
CA PRO A 75 -3.18 8.35 31.79
C PRO A 75 -3.37 7.41 30.61
N LEU A 76 -3.90 6.19 30.85
CA LEU A 76 -4.13 5.21 29.78
C LEU A 76 -5.19 5.66 28.79
N LEU A 77 -6.28 6.26 29.29
CA LEU A 77 -7.33 6.83 28.46
C LEU A 77 -6.82 8.03 27.65
N ASN A 78 -6.05 8.92 28.27
CA ASN A 78 -5.46 10.07 27.58
C ASN A 78 -4.50 9.62 26.48
N TYR A 79 -3.60 8.67 26.77
CA TYR A 79 -2.68 8.12 25.78
C TYR A 79 -3.42 7.49 24.59
N THR A 80 -4.46 6.69 24.88
CA THR A 80 -5.27 6.05 23.83
C THR A 80 -6.03 7.09 23.01
N GLN A 81 -6.56 8.12 23.66
CA GLN A 81 -7.26 9.22 23.00
C GLN A 81 -6.33 10.02 22.09
N GLU A 82 -5.16 10.41 22.58
CA GLU A 82 -4.14 11.14 21.82
C GLU A 82 -3.67 10.33 20.61
N GLN A 83 -3.35 9.05 20.81
CA GLN A 83 -2.93 8.15 19.73
C GLN A 83 -4.01 8.01 18.66
N THR A 84 -5.27 7.87 19.08
CA THR A 84 -6.42 7.77 18.16
C THR A 84 -6.64 9.08 17.40
N GLN A 85 -6.52 10.23 18.07
CA GLN A 85 -6.67 11.55 17.44
C GLN A 85 -5.54 11.83 16.44
N ALA A 86 -4.29 11.53 16.81
CA ALA A 86 -3.14 11.67 15.92
C ALA A 86 -3.30 10.79 14.67
N SER A 87 -3.68 9.52 14.85
CA SER A 87 -3.92 8.59 13.74
C SER A 87 -5.03 9.10 12.81
N LYS A 88 -6.14 9.62 13.35
CA LYS A 88 -7.23 10.21 12.56
C LYS A 88 -6.78 11.43 11.76
N LYS A 89 -5.96 12.31 12.36
CA LYS A 89 -5.42 13.49 11.65
C LYS A 89 -4.53 13.06 10.49
N ILE A 90 -3.61 12.13 10.72
CA ILE A 90 -2.70 11.61 9.68
C ILE A 90 -3.49 10.99 8.53
N VAL A 91 -4.49 10.16 8.83
CA VAL A 91 -5.34 9.54 7.79
C VAL A 91 -6.11 10.61 7.02
N GLY A 92 -6.67 11.63 7.68
CA GLY A 92 -7.38 12.71 7.01
C GLY A 92 -6.50 13.54 6.08
N GLU A 93 -5.26 13.87 6.49
CA GLU A 93 -4.31 14.57 5.63
C GLU A 93 -3.87 13.72 4.44
N LEU A 94 -3.60 12.44 4.67
CA LEU A 94 -3.19 11.50 3.64
C LEU A 94 -4.29 11.30 2.59
N ASP A 95 -5.55 11.19 3.01
CA ASP A 95 -6.68 11.01 2.11
C ASP A 95 -6.85 12.22 1.16
N GLY A 96 -6.70 13.45 1.69
CA GLY A 96 -6.69 14.66 0.87
C GLY A 96 -5.54 14.68 -0.16
N GLN A 97 -4.33 14.26 0.24
CA GLN A 97 -3.20 14.16 -0.68
C GLN A 97 -3.43 13.09 -1.76
N ILE A 98 -3.94 11.90 -1.38
CA ILE A 98 -4.27 10.82 -2.31
C ILE A 98 -5.32 11.27 -3.32
N GLN A 99 -6.36 11.99 -2.86
CA GLN A 99 -7.40 12.50 -3.75
C GLN A 99 -6.82 13.51 -4.75
N SER A 100 -6.01 14.46 -4.28
CA SER A 100 -5.35 15.43 -5.17
C SER A 100 -4.43 14.77 -6.20
N LEU A 101 -3.71 13.71 -5.81
CA LEU A 101 -2.84 12.95 -6.70
C LEU A 101 -3.67 12.21 -7.76
N ASN A 102 -4.75 11.55 -7.35
CA ASN A 102 -5.64 10.83 -8.27
C ASN A 102 -6.28 11.78 -9.28
N ASP A 103 -6.74 12.96 -8.84
CA ASP A 103 -7.30 13.98 -9.72
C ASP A 103 -6.24 14.50 -10.72
N SER A 104 -5.01 14.74 -10.26
CA SER A 104 -3.91 15.14 -11.15
C SER A 104 -3.56 14.06 -12.18
N TYR A 105 -3.60 12.79 -11.78
CA TYR A 105 -3.37 11.65 -12.67
C TYR A 105 -4.46 11.54 -13.73
N ARG A 106 -5.73 11.69 -13.34
CA ARG A 106 -6.87 11.68 -14.28
C ARG A 106 -6.79 12.83 -15.26
N GLN A 107 -6.36 14.01 -14.80
CA GLN A 107 -6.14 15.15 -15.68
C GLN A 107 -5.02 14.87 -16.67
N LEU A 108 -3.90 14.31 -16.21
CA LEU A 108 -2.77 13.96 -17.07
C LEU A 108 -3.14 12.88 -18.09
N GLU A 109 -3.88 11.85 -17.68
CA GLU A 109 -4.39 10.81 -18.57
C GLU A 109 -5.21 11.41 -19.70
N LYS A 110 -6.19 12.25 -19.35
CA LYS A 110 -7.05 12.92 -20.35
C LYS A 110 -6.29 13.89 -21.25
N GLU A 111 -5.36 14.66 -20.69
CA GLU A 111 -4.68 15.71 -21.45
C GLU A 111 -3.54 15.18 -22.33
N VAL A 112 -2.87 14.11 -21.89
CA VAL A 112 -1.67 13.60 -22.55
C VAL A 112 -1.94 12.29 -23.28
N ILE A 113 -2.52 11.30 -22.62
CA ILE A 113 -2.66 9.95 -23.20
C ILE A 113 -3.70 9.98 -24.32
N ASP A 114 -4.89 10.52 -24.05
CA ASP A 114 -5.97 10.56 -25.04
C ASP A 114 -5.58 11.44 -26.24
N LYS A 115 -5.02 12.63 -26.00
CA LYS A 115 -4.57 13.51 -27.08
C LYS A 115 -3.41 12.92 -27.88
N HIS A 116 -2.52 12.17 -27.23
CA HIS A 116 -1.44 11.50 -27.94
C HIS A 116 -1.97 10.39 -28.85
N ALA A 117 -2.94 9.61 -28.38
CA ALA A 117 -3.61 8.59 -29.20
C ALA A 117 -4.29 9.22 -30.43
N GLU A 118 -5.03 10.32 -30.26
CA GLU A 118 -5.62 11.06 -31.39
C GLU A 118 -4.55 11.60 -32.35
N ALA A 119 -3.45 12.16 -31.81
CA ALA A 119 -2.37 12.69 -32.63
C ALA A 119 -1.66 11.59 -33.45
N ASP A 120 -1.52 10.38 -32.91
CA ASP A 120 -0.94 9.25 -33.63
C ASP A 120 -1.83 8.75 -34.77
N GLU A 121 -3.15 8.78 -34.61
CA GLU A 121 -4.09 8.51 -35.71
C GLU A 121 -3.93 9.53 -36.85
N VAL A 122 -3.90 10.82 -36.51
CA VAL A 122 -3.70 11.90 -37.49
C VAL A 122 -2.34 11.75 -38.18
N ARG A 123 -1.28 11.40 -37.44
CA ARG A 123 0.06 11.13 -37.99
C ARG A 123 0.02 9.99 -39.00
N LEU A 124 -0.68 8.90 -38.68
CA LEU A 124 -0.82 7.75 -39.58
C LEU A 124 -1.56 8.13 -40.88
N VAL A 125 -2.64 8.90 -40.77
CA VAL A 125 -3.38 9.38 -41.94
C VAL A 125 -2.51 10.31 -42.80
N ALA A 126 -1.78 11.23 -42.18
CA ALA A 126 -0.88 12.15 -42.88
C ALA A 126 0.23 11.40 -43.63
N LEU A 127 0.82 10.36 -43.04
CA LEU A 127 1.81 9.52 -43.69
C LEU A 127 1.25 8.82 -44.93
N ARG A 128 0.05 8.22 -44.81
CA ARG A 128 -0.63 7.57 -45.95
C ARG A 128 -0.96 8.57 -47.07
N LEU A 129 -1.43 9.77 -46.71
CA LEU A 129 -1.69 10.83 -47.69
C LEU A 129 -0.41 11.28 -48.40
N TRP A 130 0.70 11.38 -47.68
CA TRP A 130 1.99 11.73 -48.26
C TRP A 130 2.50 10.64 -49.21
N GLU A 131 2.40 9.36 -48.82
CA GLU A 131 2.76 8.23 -49.67
C GLU A 131 1.93 8.19 -50.96
N THR A 132 0.60 8.38 -50.85
CA THR A 132 -0.27 8.41 -52.02
C THR A 132 0.02 9.61 -52.92
N LEU A 133 0.30 10.80 -52.36
CA LEU A 133 0.72 11.97 -53.15
C LEU A 133 2.04 11.72 -53.88
N LYS A 134 3.02 11.11 -53.21
CA LYS A 134 4.31 10.75 -53.81
C LYS A 134 4.13 9.78 -54.97
N LEU A 135 3.30 8.74 -54.78
CA LEU A 135 2.98 7.78 -55.82
C LEU A 135 2.23 8.45 -56.99
N GLY A 136 1.20 9.25 -56.70
CA GLY A 136 0.43 9.99 -57.69
C GLY A 136 1.29 10.95 -58.53
N ARG A 137 2.25 11.63 -57.92
CA ARG A 137 3.22 12.47 -58.66
C ARG A 137 4.12 11.65 -59.57
N SER A 138 4.55 10.45 -59.14
CA SER A 138 5.36 9.57 -59.98
C SER A 138 4.57 9.03 -61.18
N VAL A 139 3.32 8.60 -60.97
CA VAL A 139 2.40 8.15 -62.02
C VAL A 139 2.08 9.29 -62.99
N GLY A 140 1.83 10.49 -62.47
CA GLY A 140 1.60 11.68 -63.31
C GLY A 140 2.79 12.00 -64.22
N ARG A 141 4.02 11.88 -63.73
CA ARG A 141 5.24 12.01 -64.56
C ARG A 141 5.32 10.91 -65.62
N CYS A 142 5.04 9.65 -65.25
CA CYS A 142 5.04 8.55 -66.21
C CYS A 142 3.98 8.74 -67.32
N LEU A 143 2.77 9.16 -66.97
CA LEU A 143 1.70 9.45 -67.93
C LEU A 143 2.07 10.62 -68.85
N GLN A 144 2.66 11.69 -68.30
CA GLN A 144 3.13 12.82 -69.10
C GLN A 144 4.20 12.39 -70.11
N LEU A 145 5.18 11.58 -69.68
CA LEU A 145 6.21 11.02 -70.56
C LEU A 145 5.60 10.08 -71.60
N GLY A 146 4.64 9.22 -71.23
CA GLY A 146 3.93 8.35 -72.16
C GLY A 146 3.18 9.12 -73.24
N ARG A 147 2.51 10.21 -72.87
CA ARG A 147 1.83 11.10 -73.83
C ARG A 147 2.81 11.82 -74.76
N GLN A 148 3.97 12.25 -74.25
CA GLN A 148 5.03 12.82 -75.09
C GLN A 148 5.55 11.79 -76.09
N LEU A 149 5.73 10.54 -75.66
CA LEU A 149 6.14 9.42 -76.51
C LEU A 149 5.11 9.11 -77.60
N GLU A 150 3.82 9.09 -77.26
CA GLU A 150 2.72 8.87 -78.20
C GLU A 150 2.67 9.97 -79.28
N VAL A 151 2.82 11.24 -78.88
CA VAL A 151 2.88 12.37 -79.81
C VAL A 151 4.08 12.21 -80.76
N GLN A 152 5.29 11.95 -80.23
CA GLN A 152 6.47 11.75 -81.07
C GLN A 152 6.36 10.54 -82.00
N HIS A 153 5.74 9.45 -81.54
CA HIS A 153 5.48 8.28 -82.39
C HIS A 153 4.50 8.63 -83.52
N SER A 154 3.44 9.38 -83.25
CA SER A 154 2.48 9.80 -84.27
C SER A 154 3.09 10.74 -85.32
N GLU A 155 4.04 11.60 -84.91
CA GLU A 155 4.80 12.47 -85.82
C GLU A 155 5.75 11.67 -86.72
N LEU A 156 6.37 10.60 -86.20
CA LEU A 156 7.20 9.69 -87.00
C LEU A 156 6.37 8.88 -88.01
N ASP A 157 5.25 8.31 -87.58
CA ASP A 157 4.37 7.48 -88.42
C ASP A 157 3.72 8.29 -89.55
N SER A 158 3.41 9.57 -89.29
CA SER A 158 2.90 10.51 -90.31
C SER A 158 3.98 11.06 -91.25
N GLY A 159 5.26 10.96 -90.87
CA GLY A 159 6.42 11.33 -91.70
C GLY A 159 6.84 10.25 -92.70
N THR A 160 6.50 8.97 -92.46
CA THR A 160 6.88 7.83 -93.33
C THR A 160 5.94 7.55 -94.50
N GLY A 161 4.88 8.36 -94.70
CA GLY A 161 3.87 8.14 -95.75
C GLY A 161 3.90 9.10 -96.95
N LYS A 162 4.85 10.03 -97.02
CA LYS A 162 4.92 11.07 -98.07
C LYS A 162 6.35 11.26 -98.60
N GLU A 163 6.96 10.19 -99.09
CA GLU A 163 8.07 10.35 -100.04
C GLU A 163 7.49 10.72 -101.40
N ASP A 164 7.57 12.02 -101.72
CA ASP A 164 7.26 12.62 -103.01
C ASP A 164 8.16 12.02 -104.12
N HIS A 165 7.73 10.91 -104.71
CA HIS A 165 8.23 10.45 -106.00
C HIS A 165 7.52 11.20 -107.14
N ARG A 166 7.77 12.51 -107.30
CA ARG A 166 7.42 13.22 -108.55
C ARG A 166 8.23 14.49 -108.77
N ALA A 167 9.53 14.35 -108.99
CA ALA A 167 10.34 15.38 -109.66
C ALA A 167 11.59 14.76 -110.29
N LEU A 168 11.40 14.02 -111.38
CA LEU A 168 12.37 13.81 -112.46
C LEU A 168 11.62 13.84 -113.80
#